data_AF-A0A367CDY9-F1
#
_entry.id   AF-A0A367CDY9-F1
#
_cell.length_a   1.000
_cell.length_b   1.000
_cell.length_c   1.000
_cell.angle_alpha   90.00
_cell.angle_beta   90.00
_cell.angle_gamma   90.00
#
_symmetry.space_group_name_H-M   'P 1'
#
loop_
_entity.id
_entity.type
_entity.pdbx_description
1 polymer ?
#
loop_
_entity_poly.entity_id
_entity_poly.type
_entity_poly.pdbx_seq_one_letter_code
_entity_poly.pdbx_strand_id
1 'polypeptide(L)'
;MNVFFTKIMVLLLNLGFILLGLLLTVQVTTSAPHTYDWQTLLMVGMLYFILLNCLFIGSRLFRLLTQAANNQVFSSASLAIFKQLRGALLLIVLAVCGLLPKFYLLADLSDSPGIMLLGGCIILFPFAIYVLSTTLCRLLEEAIYLKNESDLTV
;
A
#
# COMPACT_ATOMS: atom_id res chain seq x y z
N MET A 1 1.47 10.88 21.93
CA MET A 1 0.71 9.85 21.19
C MET A 1 1.26 8.48 21.59
N ASN A 2 0.45 7.62 22.22
CA ASN A 2 0.96 6.39 22.83
C ASN A 2 1.16 5.29 21.76
N VAL A 3 2.33 4.64 21.71
CA VAL A 3 2.65 3.65 20.66
C VAL A 3 1.65 2.48 20.66
N PHE A 4 1.13 2.12 21.83
CA PHE A 4 0.07 1.13 22.01
C PHE A 4 -1.20 1.46 21.21
N PHE A 5 -1.66 2.71 21.27
CA PHE A 5 -2.84 3.16 20.53
C PHE A 5 -2.62 3.06 19.01
N THR A 6 -1.43 3.43 18.54
CA THR A 6 -1.09 3.35 17.11
C THR A 6 -1.06 1.91 16.61
N LYS A 7 -0.55 0.97 17.43
CA LYS A 7 -0.56 -0.48 17.11
C LYS A 7 -1.98 -1.03 16.97
N ILE A 8 -2.91 -0.62 17.83
CA ILE A 8 -4.32 -1.00 17.74
C ILE A 8 -4.94 -0.49 16.43
N MET A 9 -4.66 0.77 16.05
CA MET A 9 -5.17 1.34 14.80
C MET A 9 -4.67 0.57 13.57
N VAL A 10 -3.41 0.14 13.55
CA VAL A 10 -2.86 -0.69 12.46
C VAL A 10 -3.55 -2.06 12.41
N LEU A 11 -3.85 -2.66 13.56
CA LEU A 11 -4.55 -3.95 13.63
C LEU A 11 -5.99 -3.82 13.12
N LEU A 12 -6.69 -2.75 13.50
CA LEU A 12 -8.04 -2.45 13.03
C LEU A 12 -8.07 -2.20 11.52
N LEU A 13 -7.08 -1.49 10.98
CA LEU A 13 -6.94 -1.26 9.55
C LEU A 13 -6.75 -2.58 8.77
N ASN A 14 -5.90 -3.48 9.26
CA ASN A 14 -5.72 -4.82 8.66
C ASN A 14 -7.01 -5.64 8.69
N LEU A 15 -7.75 -5.60 9.81
CA LEU A 15 -9.06 -6.26 9.92
C LEU A 15 -10.03 -5.72 8.87
N GLY A 16 -10.04 -4.39 8.65
CA GLY A 16 -10.83 -3.75 7.60
C GLY A 16 -10.48 -4.26 6.20
N PHE A 17 -9.19 -4.43 5.88
CA PHE A 17 -8.79 -4.99 4.59
C PHE A 17 -9.19 -6.46 4.42
N ILE A 18 -9.15 -7.27 5.48
CA ILE A 18 -9.65 -8.66 5.46
C ILE A 18 -11.16 -8.67 5.17
N LEU A 19 -11.92 -7.81 5.86
CA LEU A 19 -13.36 -7.67 5.64
C LEU A 19 -13.66 -7.27 4.20
N LEU A 20 -12.94 -6.28 3.64
CA LEU A 20 -13.10 -5.87 2.24
C LEU A 20 -12.79 -7.02 1.28
N GLY A 21 -11.76 -7.83 1.56
CA GLY A 21 -11.46 -9.03 0.78
C GLY A 21 -12.60 -10.05 0.79
N LEU A 22 -13.22 -10.27 1.95
CA LEU A 22 -14.38 -11.16 2.09
C LEU A 22 -15.62 -10.61 1.38
N LEU A 23 -15.88 -9.30 1.45
CA LEU A 23 -16.98 -8.70 0.71
C LEU A 23 -16.75 -8.81 -0.80
N LEU A 24 -15.50 -8.67 -1.26
CA LEU A 24 -15.14 -8.82 -2.65
C LEU A 24 -15.30 -10.27 -3.14
N THR A 25 -14.92 -11.27 -2.34
CA THR A 25 -15.17 -12.68 -2.68
C THR A 25 -16.67 -12.98 -2.77
N VAL A 26 -17.47 -12.51 -1.81
CA VAL A 26 -18.93 -12.67 -1.83
C VAL A 26 -19.53 -12.02 -3.08
N GLN A 27 -19.12 -10.79 -3.40
CA GLN A 27 -19.61 -10.10 -4.60
C GLN A 27 -19.30 -10.91 -5.87
N VAL A 28 -18.07 -11.39 -6.02
CA VAL A 28 -17.64 -12.15 -7.21
C VAL A 28 -18.35 -13.51 -7.32
N THR A 29 -18.71 -14.15 -6.21
CA THR A 29 -19.39 -15.47 -6.22
C THR A 29 -20.91 -15.37 -6.34
N THR A 30 -21.52 -14.29 -5.84
CA THR A 30 -22.98 -14.07 -5.88
C THR A 30 -23.45 -13.29 -7.10
N SER A 31 -22.53 -12.65 -7.83
CA SER A 31 -22.84 -12.06 -9.13
C SER A 31 -23.39 -13.13 -10.07
N ALA A 32 -24.49 -12.82 -10.78
CA ALA A 32 -25.15 -13.71 -11.74
C ALA A 32 -24.14 -14.33 -12.72
N PRO A 33 -24.43 -15.52 -13.31
CA PRO A 33 -23.50 -16.20 -14.21
C PRO A 33 -23.18 -15.29 -15.39
N HIS A 34 -22.01 -14.66 -15.33
CA HIS A 34 -21.44 -13.84 -16.37
C HIS A 34 -20.11 -14.45 -16.76
N THR A 35 -19.89 -14.60 -18.06
CA THR A 35 -18.56 -14.80 -18.61
C THR A 35 -17.76 -13.55 -18.27
N TYR A 36 -16.86 -13.66 -17.29
CA TYR A 36 -15.99 -12.55 -16.95
C TYR A 36 -15.04 -12.28 -18.12
N ASP A 37 -15.17 -11.10 -18.72
CA ASP A 37 -14.19 -10.61 -19.68
C ASP A 37 -12.81 -10.48 -19.01
N TRP A 38 -11.74 -10.59 -19.80
CA TRP A 38 -10.35 -10.57 -19.33
C TRP A 38 -10.04 -9.30 -18.51
N GLN A 39 -10.64 -8.16 -18.86
CA GLN A 39 -10.47 -6.90 -18.12
C GLN A 39 -11.07 -6.98 -16.70
N THR A 40 -12.19 -7.69 -16.54
CA THR A 40 -12.84 -7.87 -15.24
C THR A 40 -12.05 -8.84 -14.37
N LEU A 41 -11.55 -9.93 -14.96
CA LEU A 41 -10.65 -10.86 -14.26
C LEU A 41 -9.36 -10.15 -13.80
N LEU A 42 -8.78 -9.32 -14.67
CA LEU A 42 -7.60 -8.54 -14.36
C LEU A 42 -7.90 -7.53 -13.24
N MET A 43 -9.02 -6.80 -13.29
CA MET A 43 -9.43 -5.87 -12.24
C MET A 43 -9.56 -6.57 -10.89
N VAL A 44 -10.28 -7.70 -10.84
CA VAL A 44 -10.47 -8.49 -9.61
C VAL A 44 -9.12 -8.99 -9.07
N GLY A 45 -8.26 -9.52 -9.95
CA GLY A 45 -6.90 -9.96 -9.57
C GLY A 45 -6.06 -8.83 -8.98
N MET A 46 -6.09 -7.64 -9.60
CA MET A 46 -5.38 -6.46 -9.09
C MET A 46 -5.93 -5.97 -7.76
N LEU A 47 -7.25 -6.00 -7.55
CA LEU A 47 -7.86 -5.65 -6.27
C LEU A 47 -7.41 -6.59 -5.14
N TYR A 48 -7.39 -7.91 -5.37
CA TYR A 48 -6.83 -8.84 -4.39
C TYR A 48 -5.34 -8.60 -4.14
N PHE A 49 -4.57 -8.31 -5.18
CA PHE A 49 -3.15 -8.01 -5.05
C PHE A 49 -2.90 -6.73 -4.24
N ILE A 50 -3.72 -5.69 -4.42
CA ILE A 50 -3.68 -4.47 -3.61
C ILE A 50 -4.01 -4.79 -2.16
N LEU A 51 -5.09 -5.54 -1.89
CA LEU A 51 -5.46 -5.94 -0.53
C LEU A 51 -4.34 -6.72 0.18
N LEU A 52 -3.69 -7.66 -0.53
CA LEU A 52 -2.57 -8.42 0.01
C LEU A 52 -1.38 -7.51 0.35
N ASN A 53 -1.04 -6.55 -0.53
CA ASN A 53 0.01 -5.57 -0.26
C ASN A 53 -0.33 -4.66 0.92
N CYS A 54 -1.60 -4.26 1.09
CA CYS A 54 -2.06 -3.49 2.23
C CYS A 54 -1.87 -4.24 3.55
N LEU A 55 -2.22 -5.53 3.60
CA LEU A 55 -1.98 -6.39 4.77
C LEU A 55 -0.48 -6.54 5.06
N PHE A 56 0.33 -6.69 4.01
CA PHE A 56 1.78 -6.73 4.13
C PHE A 56 2.32 -5.43 4.75
N ILE A 57 1.91 -4.26 4.23
CA ILE A 57 2.29 -2.94 4.77
C ILE A 57 1.90 -2.82 6.24
N GLY A 58 0.68 -3.19 6.62
CA GLY A 58 0.22 -3.14 8.00
C GLY A 58 1.08 -4.01 8.93
N SER A 59 1.45 -5.22 8.50
CA SER A 59 2.34 -6.10 9.27
C SER A 59 3.75 -5.51 9.48
N ARG A 60 4.29 -4.85 8.46
CA ARG A 60 5.61 -4.19 8.51
C ARG A 60 5.58 -2.95 9.38
N LEU A 61 4.51 -2.17 9.30
CA LEU A 61 4.30 -1.01 10.15
C LEU A 61 4.19 -1.39 11.63
N PHE A 62 3.53 -2.50 11.95
CA PHE A 62 3.47 -3.02 13.33
C PHE A 62 4.88 -3.37 13.87
N ARG A 63 5.74 -3.96 13.03
CA ARG A 63 7.15 -4.23 13.38
C ARG A 63 7.92 -2.93 13.62
N LEU A 64 7.77 -1.92 12.77
CA LEU A 64 8.38 -0.60 12.98
C LEU A 64 7.91 0.06 14.28
N LEU A 65 6.62 0.02 14.57
CA LEU A 65 6.08 0.55 15.84
C LEU A 65 6.66 -0.18 17.05
N THR A 66 6.99 -1.46 16.91
CA THR A 66 7.64 -2.23 17.97
C THR A 66 9.11 -1.84 18.15
N GLN A 67 9.84 -1.64 17.04
CA GLN A 67 11.20 -1.09 17.11
C GLN A 67 11.23 0.33 17.66
N ALA A 68 10.22 1.15 17.36
CA ALA A 68 10.06 2.49 17.91
C ALA A 68 9.83 2.48 19.43
N ALA A 69 9.01 1.56 19.93
CA ALA A 69 8.83 1.39 21.37
C ALA A 69 10.13 0.98 22.09
N ASN A 70 11.04 0.29 21.39
CA ASN A 70 12.32 -0.17 21.93
C ASN A 70 13.48 0.82 21.69
N ASN A 71 13.22 2.06 21.27
CA ASN A 71 14.23 3.07 20.91
C ASN A 71 15.21 2.63 19.80
N GLN A 72 14.81 1.70 18.93
CA GLN A 72 15.64 1.16 17.83
C GLN A 72 15.28 1.74 16.45
N VAL A 73 14.67 2.94 16.41
CA VAL A 73 14.18 3.58 15.16
C VAL A 73 15.32 3.86 14.17
N PHE A 74 16.45 4.37 14.65
CA PHE A 74 17.62 4.70 13.83
C PHE A 74 18.59 3.51 13.76
N SER A 75 18.09 2.38 13.26
CA SER A 75 18.88 1.16 13.07
C SER A 75 18.81 0.68 11.63
N SER A 76 19.82 -0.08 11.20
CA SER A 76 19.83 -0.76 9.90
C SER A 76 18.60 -1.69 9.73
N ALA A 77 18.13 -2.29 10.83
CA ALA A 77 16.93 -3.11 10.84
C ALA A 77 15.65 -2.31 10.52
N SER A 78 15.51 -1.11 11.08
CA SER A 78 14.40 -0.20 10.75
C SER A 78 14.47 0.26 9.31
N LEU A 79 15.66 0.65 8.82
CA LEU A 79 15.86 1.06 7.42
C LEU A 79 15.46 -0.04 6.43
N ALA A 80 15.78 -1.30 6.74
CA ALA A 80 15.36 -2.44 5.91
C ALA A 80 13.82 -2.55 5.82
N ILE A 81 13.10 -2.30 6.92
CA ILE A 81 11.63 -2.32 6.91
C ILE A 81 11.07 -1.12 6.12
N PHE A 82 11.65 0.07 6.26
CA PHE A 82 11.26 1.25 5.46
C PHE A 82 11.46 0.99 3.96
N LYS A 83 12.58 0.38 3.55
CA LYS A 83 12.84 -0.01 2.16
C LYS A 83 11.79 -1.03 1.65
N GLN A 84 11.36 -1.99 2.48
CA GLN A 84 10.28 -2.92 2.16
C GLN A 84 8.93 -2.21 1.99
N LEU A 85 8.60 -1.26 2.86
CA LEU A 85 7.38 -0.46 2.75
C LEU A 85 7.34 0.37 1.47
N ARG A 86 8.46 1.02 1.14
CA ARG A 86 8.62 1.75 -0.13
C ARG A 86 8.38 0.83 -1.34
N GLY A 87 8.95 -0.37 -1.32
CA GLY A 87 8.75 -1.37 -2.37
C GLY A 87 7.28 -1.79 -2.52
N ALA A 88 6.60 -2.05 -1.40
CA ALA A 88 5.17 -2.40 -1.42
C ALA A 88 4.30 -1.25 -1.95
N LEU A 89 4.62 0.00 -1.63
CA LEU A 89 3.93 1.18 -2.19
C LEU A 89 4.08 1.26 -3.71
N LEU A 90 5.28 0.97 -4.25
CA LEU A 90 5.50 0.91 -5.70
C LEU A 90 4.63 -0.17 -6.36
N LEU A 91 4.53 -1.35 -5.74
CA LEU A 91 3.68 -2.44 -6.24
C LEU A 91 2.20 -2.05 -6.26
N ILE A 92 1.72 -1.30 -5.26
CA ILE A 92 0.36 -0.75 -5.26
C ILE A 92 0.16 0.22 -6.42
N VAL A 93 1.10 1.13 -6.68
CA VAL A 93 1.01 2.05 -7.84
C VAL A 93 0.86 1.28 -9.14
N LEU A 94 1.69 0.25 -9.36
CA LEU A 94 1.62 -0.59 -10.55
C LEU A 94 0.29 -1.36 -10.65
N ALA A 95 -0.21 -1.88 -9.52
CA ALA A 95 -1.47 -2.61 -9.47
C ALA A 95 -2.68 -1.70 -9.78
N VAL A 96 -2.66 -0.46 -9.31
CA VAL A 96 -3.71 0.54 -9.62
C VAL A 96 -3.67 0.90 -11.11
N CYS A 97 -2.49 1.04 -11.72
CA CYS A 97 -2.40 1.18 -13.18
C CYS A 97 -3.00 -0.02 -13.92
N GLY A 98 -2.88 -1.23 -13.35
CA GLY A 98 -3.55 -2.43 -13.85
C GLY A 98 -5.07 -2.33 -13.85
N LEU A 99 -5.70 -1.44 -13.08
CA LEU A 99 -7.16 -1.27 -13.09
C LEU A 99 -7.64 -0.49 -14.32
N LEU A 100 -6.77 0.31 -14.95
CA LEU A 100 -7.11 1.24 -16.05
C LEU A 100 -7.86 0.61 -17.23
N PRO A 101 -7.52 -0.61 -17.72
CA PRO A 101 -8.25 -1.22 -18.84
C PRO A 101 -9.75 -1.34 -18.59
N LYS A 102 -10.16 -1.65 -17.35
CA LYS A 102 -11.58 -1.74 -16.98
C LYS A 102 -12.23 -0.37 -16.88
N PHE A 103 -11.52 0.63 -16.33
CA PHE A 103 -12.01 2.02 -16.30
C PHE A 103 -12.20 2.59 -17.71
N TYR A 104 -11.29 2.27 -18.64
CA TYR A 104 -11.40 2.66 -20.04
C TYR A 104 -12.65 2.06 -20.69
N LEU A 105 -12.88 0.74 -20.54
CA LEU A 105 -14.09 0.11 -21.06
C LEU A 105 -15.36 0.73 -20.48
N LEU A 106 -15.38 1.00 -19.17
CA LEU A 106 -16.55 1.63 -18.54
C LEU A 106 -16.78 3.06 -19.05
N ALA A 107 -15.71 3.83 -19.29
CA ALA A 107 -15.81 5.18 -19.85
C ALA A 107 -16.39 5.15 -21.27
N ASP A 108 -15.95 4.20 -22.09
CA ASP A 108 -16.43 3.99 -23.46
C ASP A 108 -17.91 3.55 -23.49
N LEU A 109 -18.28 2.57 -22.66
CA LEU A 109 -19.66 2.06 -22.58
C LEU A 109 -20.68 3.09 -22.07
N SER A 110 -20.24 4.02 -21.23
CA SER A 110 -21.11 5.05 -20.65
C SER A 110 -21.04 6.39 -21.37
N ASP A 111 -20.22 6.50 -22.43
CA ASP A 111 -19.89 7.76 -23.12
C ASP A 111 -19.50 8.88 -22.13
N SER A 112 -18.83 8.50 -21.02
CA SER A 112 -18.51 9.37 -19.91
C SER A 112 -17.01 9.49 -19.71
N PRO A 113 -16.38 10.58 -20.19
CA PRO A 113 -14.93 10.77 -20.02
C PRO A 113 -14.53 10.93 -18.54
N GLY A 114 -15.49 11.28 -17.67
CA GLY A 114 -15.25 11.44 -16.23
C GLY A 114 -14.79 10.15 -15.53
N ILE A 115 -15.21 8.98 -16.00
CA ILE A 115 -14.79 7.69 -15.41
C ILE A 115 -13.29 7.46 -15.62
N MET A 116 -12.78 7.80 -16.80
CA MET A 116 -11.35 7.69 -17.11
C MET A 116 -10.53 8.68 -16.27
N LEU A 117 -11.03 9.91 -16.10
CA LEU A 117 -10.40 10.92 -15.25
C LEU A 117 -10.31 10.45 -13.79
N LEU A 118 -11.38 9.82 -13.27
CA LEU A 118 -11.44 9.27 -11.93
C LEU A 118 -10.38 8.15 -11.75
N GLY A 119 -10.29 7.22 -12.72
CA GLY A 119 -9.25 6.19 -12.74
C GLY A 119 -7.84 6.76 -12.67
N GLY A 120 -7.59 7.85 -13.42
CA GLY A 120 -6.31 8.57 -13.38
C GLY A 120 -6.03 9.22 -12.02
N CYS A 121 -7.02 9.88 -11.42
CA CYS A 121 -6.90 10.51 -10.11
C CYS A 121 -6.57 9.50 -9.00
N ILE A 122 -7.12 8.27 -9.06
CA ILE A 122 -6.83 7.22 -8.06
C ILE A 122 -5.34 6.87 -8.02
N ILE A 123 -4.62 6.93 -9.17
CA ILE A 123 -3.18 6.61 -9.24
C ILE A 123 -2.33 7.65 -8.51
N LEU A 124 -2.77 8.91 -8.48
CA LEU A 124 -2.00 10.01 -7.91
C LEU A 124 -1.78 9.83 -6.39
N PHE A 125 -2.76 9.27 -5.68
CA PHE A 125 -2.67 9.05 -4.23
C PHE A 125 -1.54 8.09 -3.81
N PRO A 126 -1.50 6.82 -4.25
CA PRO A 126 -0.42 5.91 -3.89
C PRO A 126 0.93 6.38 -4.46
N PHE A 127 0.94 7.08 -5.60
CA PHE A 127 2.17 7.64 -6.16
C PHE A 127 2.74 8.76 -5.28
N ALA A 128 1.91 9.68 -4.80
CA ALA A 128 2.34 10.73 -3.87
C ALA A 128 2.91 10.14 -2.57
N ILE A 129 2.24 9.12 -2.00
CA ILE A 129 2.71 8.41 -0.80
C ILE A 129 4.04 7.70 -1.07
N TYR A 130 4.21 7.08 -2.25
CA TYR A 130 5.47 6.46 -2.66
C TYR A 130 6.63 7.47 -2.74
N VAL A 131 6.41 8.63 -3.34
CA VAL A 131 7.43 9.70 -3.44
C VAL A 131 7.82 10.21 -2.05
N LEU A 132 6.84 10.43 -1.18
CA LEU A 132 7.08 10.84 0.20
C LEU A 132 7.87 9.76 0.97
N SER A 133 7.46 8.50 0.88
CA SER A 133 8.14 7.37 1.51
C SER A 133 9.58 7.20 1.00
N THR A 134 9.80 7.44 -0.29
CA THR A 134 11.14 7.42 -0.89
C THR A 134 12.05 8.49 -0.29
N THR A 135 11.52 9.69 -0.08
CA THR A 135 12.25 10.79 0.54
C THR A 135 12.56 10.49 2.01
N LEU A 136 11.58 9.98 2.76
CA LEU A 136 11.76 9.55 4.16
C LEU A 136 12.82 8.45 4.29
N CYS A 137 12.86 7.49 3.36
CA CYS A 137 13.89 6.45 3.37
C CYS A 137 15.30 7.03 3.22
N ARG A 138 15.49 8.02 2.34
CA ARG A 138 16.79 8.69 2.13
C ARG A 138 17.22 9.46 3.38
N LEU A 139 16.31 10.23 3.98
CA LEU A 139 16.57 10.97 5.22
C LEU A 139 16.95 10.02 6.38
N LEU A 140 16.29 8.87 6.49
CA LEU A 140 16.61 7.88 7.50
C LEU A 140 18.00 7.25 7.28
N GLU A 141 18.37 7.02 6.02
CA GLU A 141 19.69 6.49 5.66
C GLU A 141 20.80 7.47 6.03
N GLU A 142 20.62 8.76 5.74
CA GLU A 142 21.55 9.84 6.15
C GLU A 142 21.63 9.97 7.67
N ALA A 143 20.50 9.92 8.38
CA ALA A 143 20.48 10.00 9.85
C ALA A 143 21.22 8.83 10.51
N ILE A 144 21.10 7.61 9.96
CA ILE A 144 21.83 6.44 10.44
C ILE A 144 23.33 6.58 10.18
N TYR A 145 23.71 7.09 9.00
CA TYR A 145 25.12 7.34 8.67
C TYR A 145 25.77 8.31 9.64
N LEU A 146 25.14 9.47 9.90
CA LEU A 146 25.63 10.48 10.83
C LEU A 146 25.76 9.96 12.27
N LYS A 147 24.78 9.14 12.71
CA LYS A 147 24.86 8.50 14.04
C LYS A 147 26.06 7.56 14.15
N ASN A 148 26.30 6.74 13.12
CA ASN A 148 27.44 5.82 13.11
C ASN A 148 28.79 6.56 13.07
N GLU A 149 28.90 7.67 12.34
CA GLU A 149 30.12 8.47 12.30
C GLU A 149 30.42 9.08 13.68
N SER A 150 29.41 9.65 14.35
CA SER A 150 29.55 10.17 15.71
C SER A 150 29.95 9.10 16.72
N ASP A 151 29.43 7.88 16.59
CA ASP A 151 29.76 6.75 17.47
C ASP A 151 31.21 6.22 17.25
N LEU A 152 31.87 6.55 16.12
CA LEU A 152 33.24 6.14 15.78
C LEU A 152 34.32 7.15 16.21
N THR A 153 33.95 8.39 16.52
CA THR A 153 34.88 9.47 16.92
C THR A 153 35.09 9.61 18.44
N VAL A 154 34.59 8.65 19.23
CA VAL A 154 34.73 8.61 20.70
C VAL A 154 35.93 7.77 21.13
#